data_AF-A0A1C2E3C9-F1
#
_entry.id   AF-A0A1C2E3C9-F1
#
_cell.length_a   1.000
_cell.length_b   1.000
_cell.length_c   1.000
_cell.angle_alpha   90.00
_cell.angle_beta   90.00
_cell.angle_gamma   90.00
#
_symmetry.space_group_name_H-M   'P 1'
#
loop_
_entity.id
_entity.type
_entity.pdbx_description
1 polymer ?
#
loop_
_entity_poly.entity_id
_entity_poly.type
_entity_poly.pdbx_seq_one_letter_code
_entity_poly.pdbx_strand_id
1 'polypeptide(L)'
;MDCFDKLEALIESGSADAVEQARALLCQVTANSKAAARAVDEFLIDLMTLVFLVESGRDALQNSARRLARARLSKLKLLYPPEGT
;
A
#
# COMPACT_ATOMS: atom_id res chain seq x y z
N MET A 1 -13.30 -10.51 -1.07
CA MET A 1 -11.93 -10.03 -1.35
C MET A 1 -11.64 -8.98 -0.31
N ASP A 2 -10.75 -9.31 0.61
CA ASP A 2 -10.38 -8.47 1.75
C ASP A 2 -9.80 -7.13 1.25
N CYS A 3 -9.90 -6.06 2.04
CA CYS A 3 -9.27 -4.78 1.75
C CYS A 3 -7.78 -4.98 1.45
N PHE A 4 -7.13 -5.86 2.19
CA PHE A 4 -5.73 -6.18 2.01
C PHE A 4 -5.43 -6.93 0.70
N ASP A 5 -6.31 -7.82 0.23
CA ASP A 5 -6.14 -8.47 -1.07
C ASP A 5 -6.15 -7.45 -2.22
N LYS A 6 -7.03 -6.44 -2.12
CA LYS A 6 -7.09 -5.34 -3.10
C LYS A 6 -5.81 -4.51 -3.06
N LEU A 7 -5.29 -4.22 -1.86
CA LEU A 7 -4.01 -3.52 -1.71
C LEU A 7 -2.84 -4.33 -2.29
N GLU A 8 -2.83 -5.66 -2.14
CA GLU A 8 -1.83 -6.53 -2.78
C GLU A 8 -1.92 -6.49 -4.30
N ALA A 9 -3.12 -6.48 -4.87
CA ALA A 9 -3.32 -6.33 -6.31
C ALA A 9 -2.80 -4.99 -6.84
N LEU A 10 -2.99 -3.90 -6.09
CA LEU A 10 -2.45 -2.58 -6.43
C LEU A 10 -0.92 -2.53 -6.41
N ILE A 11 -0.29 -3.26 -5.47
CA ILE A 11 1.17 -3.41 -5.44
C ILE A 11 1.66 -4.24 -6.63
N GLU A 12 0.93 -5.28 -7.02
CA GLU A 12 1.35 -6.10 -8.14
C GLU A 12 1.29 -5.30 -9.46
N SER A 13 0.18 -4.60 -9.69
CA SER A 13 -0.02 -3.80 -10.91
C SER A 13 0.90 -2.58 -10.98
N GLY A 14 1.07 -1.85 -9.86
CA GLY A 14 1.73 -0.54 -9.85
C GLY A 14 1.08 0.47 -10.81
N SER A 15 -0.24 0.38 -11.00
CA SER A 15 -0.99 1.25 -11.92
C SER A 15 -0.94 2.73 -11.51
N ALA A 16 -1.10 3.64 -12.48
CA ALA A 16 -1.03 5.09 -12.26
C ALA A 16 -2.01 5.58 -11.17
N ASP A 17 -3.16 4.92 -11.03
CA ASP A 17 -4.22 5.22 -10.06
C ASP A 17 -4.11 4.45 -8.74
N ALA A 18 -3.08 3.60 -8.57
CA ALA A 18 -2.95 2.71 -7.42
C ALA A 18 -2.93 3.46 -6.08
N VAL A 19 -2.29 4.64 -6.05
CA VAL A 19 -2.19 5.46 -4.84
C VAL A 19 -3.55 6.04 -4.43
N GLU A 20 -4.34 6.49 -5.40
CA GLU A 20 -5.68 7.04 -5.14
C GLU A 20 -6.63 5.92 -4.66
N GLN A 21 -6.62 4.78 -5.35
CA GLN A 21 -7.39 3.61 -4.93
C GLN A 21 -7.01 3.13 -3.53
N ALA A 22 -5.71 3.04 -3.22
CA ALA A 22 -5.23 2.65 -1.91
C ALA A 22 -5.66 3.64 -0.81
N ARG A 23 -5.61 4.94 -1.08
CA ARG A 23 -6.08 5.97 -0.14
C ARG A 23 -7.57 5.83 0.14
N ALA A 24 -8.38 5.58 -0.88
CA ALA A 24 -9.82 5.36 -0.73
C ALA A 24 -10.11 4.13 0.15
N LEU A 25 -9.39 3.01 -0.07
CA LEU A 25 -9.51 1.79 0.73
C LEU A 25 -9.09 1.99 2.19
N LEU A 26 -8.07 2.80 2.45
CA LEU A 26 -7.49 3.00 3.79
C LEU A 26 -8.08 4.19 4.56
N CYS A 27 -8.99 4.96 3.96
CA CYS A 27 -9.58 6.15 4.58
C CYS A 27 -10.17 5.85 5.98
N GLN A 28 -10.89 4.73 6.12
CA GLN A 28 -11.49 4.32 7.41
C GLN A 28 -10.45 3.90 8.46
N VAL A 29 -9.29 3.39 8.04
CA VAL A 29 -8.20 2.97 8.94
C VAL A 29 -7.53 4.19 9.59
N THR A 30 -7.38 5.29 8.85
CA THR A 30 -6.73 6.51 9.34
C THR A 30 -7.52 7.29 10.39
N ALA A 31 -8.84 7.12 10.44
CA ALA A 31 -9.70 7.86 11.37
C ALA A 31 -9.57 7.40 12.84
N ASN A 32 -9.08 6.17 13.06
CA ASN A 32 -9.20 5.50 14.36
C ASN A 32 -7.90 5.49 15.17
N SER A 33 -6.73 5.76 14.57
CA SER A 33 -5.44 5.69 15.27
C SER A 33 -4.34 6.52 14.60
N LYS A 34 -3.63 7.33 15.39
CA LYS A 34 -2.46 8.09 14.93
C LYS A 34 -1.32 7.19 14.44
N ALA A 35 -1.15 6.02 15.07
CA ALA A 35 -0.15 5.04 14.64
C ALA A 35 -0.53 4.40 13.30
N ALA A 36 -1.82 4.10 13.12
CA ALA A 36 -2.34 3.58 11.86
C ALA A 36 -2.24 4.62 10.74
N ALA A 37 -2.60 5.89 11.01
CA ALA A 37 -2.46 6.99 10.06
C ALA A 37 -1.02 7.13 9.56
N ARG A 38 -0.04 7.12 10.47
CA ARG A 38 1.38 7.14 10.08
C ARG A 38 1.78 5.92 9.23
N ALA A 39 1.32 4.72 9.60
CA ALA A 39 1.62 3.52 8.83
C ALA A 39 0.98 3.55 7.42
N VAL A 40 -0.19 4.18 7.28
CA VAL A 40 -0.83 4.42 5.99
C VAL A 40 0.01 5.39 5.15
N ASP A 41 0.46 6.50 5.72
CA ASP A 41 1.32 7.45 5.00
C ASP A 41 2.63 6.79 4.52
N GLU A 42 3.29 6.01 5.40
CA GLU A 42 4.49 5.25 5.05
C GLU A 42 4.23 4.25 3.90
N PHE A 43 3.09 3.56 3.92
CA PHE A 43 2.68 2.66 2.84
C PHE A 43 2.42 3.41 1.52
N LEU A 44 1.70 4.54 1.57
CA LEU A 44 1.39 5.34 0.38
C LEU A 44 2.64 5.93 -0.27
N ILE A 45 3.67 6.29 0.50
CA ILE A 45 4.96 6.75 -0.03
C ILE A 45 5.67 5.63 -0.81
N ASP A 46 5.72 4.42 -0.25
CA ASP A 46 6.35 3.28 -0.93
C ASP A 46 5.55 2.87 -2.18
N LEU A 47 4.21 2.99 -2.16
CA LEU A 47 3.36 2.77 -3.32
C LEU A 47 3.54 3.86 -4.40
N MET A 48 3.62 5.14 -4.03
CA MET A 48 3.94 6.23 -4.96
C MET A 48 5.31 6.02 -5.62
N THR A 49 6.29 5.53 -4.85
CA THR A 49 7.61 5.20 -5.38
C THR A 49 7.51 4.08 -6.41
N LEU A 50 6.70 3.05 -6.15
CA LEU A 50 6.45 1.99 -7.14
C LEU A 50 5.80 2.54 -8.41
N VAL A 51 4.73 3.33 -8.29
CA VAL A 51 4.04 3.92 -9.45
C VAL A 51 5.00 4.76 -10.28
N PHE A 52 5.80 5.62 -9.64
CA PHE A 52 6.84 6.41 -10.33
C PHE A 52 7.83 5.53 -11.10
N LEU A 53 8.25 4.40 -10.53
CA LEU A 53 9.18 3.47 -11.19
C LEU A 53 8.53 2.72 -12.37
N VAL A 54 7.24 2.39 -12.28
CA VAL A 54 6.47 1.80 -13.38
C VAL A 54 6.31 2.80 -14.51
N GLU A 55 5.86 4.02 -14.22
CA GLU A 55 5.67 5.08 -15.21
C GLU A 55 6.98 5.51 -15.89
N SER A 56 8.09 5.47 -15.17
CA SER A 56 9.42 5.78 -15.73
C SER A 56 10.11 4.61 -16.43
N GLY A 57 9.47 3.44 -16.52
CA GLY A 57 10.03 2.24 -17.17
C GLY A 57 11.29 1.69 -16.48
N ARG A 58 11.43 1.91 -15.17
CA ARG A 58 12.59 1.47 -14.36
C ARG A 58 12.41 0.04 -13.84
N ASP A 59 12.23 -0.90 -14.76
CA ASP A 59 11.85 -2.31 -14.47
C ASP A 59 12.77 -2.99 -13.44
N ALA A 60 14.07 -2.71 -13.50
CA ALA A 60 15.07 -3.29 -12.58
C ALA A 60 14.81 -2.97 -11.10
N LEU A 61 14.10 -1.87 -10.79
CA LEU A 61 13.83 -1.44 -9.42
C LEU A 61 12.40 -1.76 -8.96
N GLN A 62 11.49 -2.08 -9.87
CA GLN A 62 10.07 -2.30 -9.54
C GLN A 62 9.88 -3.44 -8.53
N ASN A 63 10.60 -4.55 -8.68
CA ASN A 63 10.50 -5.67 -7.73
C ASN A 63 10.95 -5.29 -6.31
N SER A 64 11.96 -4.44 -6.19
CA SER A 64 12.40 -3.91 -4.89
C SER A 64 11.34 -2.99 -4.29
N ALA A 65 10.74 -2.11 -5.09
CA ALA A 65 9.66 -1.23 -4.64
C ALA A 65 8.39 -2.01 -4.22
N ARG A 66 8.00 -3.05 -4.97
CA ARG A 66 6.91 -3.96 -4.57
C ARG A 66 7.18 -4.61 -3.21
N ARG A 67 8.42 -5.05 -2.97
CA ARG A 67 8.82 -5.62 -1.66
C ARG A 67 8.73 -4.60 -0.53
N LEU A 68 9.14 -3.35 -0.76
CA LEU A 68 8.99 -2.27 0.23
C LEU A 68 7.52 -2.01 0.57
N ALA A 69 6.67 -1.83 -0.46
CA ALA A 69 5.24 -1.62 -0.27
C ALA A 69 4.58 -2.80 0.47
N ARG A 70 4.95 -4.05 0.15
CA ARG A 70 4.48 -5.24 0.89
C ARG A 70 4.93 -5.24 2.35
N ALA A 71 6.16 -4.85 2.65
CA ALA A 71 6.63 -4.76 4.02
C ALA A 71 5.82 -3.74 4.85
N ARG A 72 5.48 -2.58 4.26
CA ARG A 72 4.58 -1.61 4.89
C ARG A 72 3.15 -2.11 5.02
N LEU A 73 2.64 -2.84 4.02
CA LEU A 73 1.33 -3.45 4.09
C LEU A 73 1.24 -4.48 5.23
N SER A 74 2.27 -5.31 5.43
CA SER A 74 2.34 -6.23 6.56
C SER A 74 2.32 -5.50 7.91
N LYS A 75 3.01 -4.36 8.02
CA LYS A 75 2.93 -3.52 9.23
C LYS A 75 1.51 -2.97 9.45
N LEU A 76 0.81 -2.58 8.39
CA LEU A 76 -0.60 -2.15 8.47
C LEU A 76 -1.50 -3.29 8.97
N LYS A 77 -1.35 -4.51 8.45
CA LYS A 77 -2.09 -5.70 8.90
C LYS A 77 -1.91 -5.97 10.40
N LEU A 78 -0.73 -5.68 10.97
CA LEU A 78 -0.48 -5.84 12.40
C LEU A 78 -1.16 -4.76 13.27
N LEU A 79 -1.25 -3.54 12.75
CA LEU A 79 -1.86 -2.41 13.47
C LEU A 79 -3.39 -2.38 13.32
N TYR A 80 -3.90 -2.97 12.24
CA TYR A 80 -5.31 -3.06 11.91
C TYR A 80 -5.57 -4.46 11.32
N PRO A 81 -5.69 -5.49 12.17
CA PRO A 81 -5.95 -6.84 11.72
C PRO A 81 -7.35 -6.91 11.07
N PRO A 82 -7.51 -7.67 9.98
CA PRO A 82 -8.83 -7.97 9.45
C PRO A 82 -9.65 -8.69 10.54
N GLU A 83 -10.93 -8.33 10.69
CA GLU A 83 -11.76 -8.95 11.72
C GLU A 83 -11.87 -10.47 11.49
N GLY A 84 -11.45 -11.26 12.49
CA GLY A 84 -11.52 -12.73 12.47
C GLY A 84 -10.20 -13.50 12.41
N THR A 85 -9.14 -13.03 13.08
CA THR A 85 -7.95 -13.85 13.41
C THR A 85 -8.08 -14.54 14.76
#